data_AF-A0ABC8JSK7-F1
#
_entry.id   AF-A0ABC8JSK7-F1
#
_cell.length_a   1.000
_cell.length_b   1.000
_cell.length_c   1.000
_cell.angle_alpha   90.00
_cell.angle_beta   90.00
_cell.angle_gamma   90.00
#
_symmetry.space_group_name_H-M   'P 1'
#
loop_
_entity.id
_entity.type
_entity.pdbx_description
1 polymer ?
#
loop_
_entity_poly.entity_id
_entity_poly.type
_entity_poly.pdbx_seq_one_letter_code
_entity_poly.pdbx_strand_id
1 'polypeptide(L)'
;MMKALYFQFTAGVLPMYTVTFIGYWAYGHSTSTYLLNSVTGPLWVKALANISAFLQSVISLHIFASPTYEFMDTKYGIKGGPLVLKNLLFRTVARANHMYVVAMNDKLSPVQKLWHWLNVCFFGLMSLAAAIAAVRLIAVDSKNFHVFADV
;
A
#
# COMPACT_ATOMS: atom_id res chain seq x y z
N MET A 1 -4.19 28.58 -5.79
CA MET A 1 -3.91 27.17 -6.16
C MET A 1 -2.89 27.01 -7.28
N MET A 2 -2.98 27.73 -8.41
CA MET A 2 -2.10 27.52 -9.57
C MET A 2 -0.59 27.55 -9.29
N LYS A 3 -0.11 28.51 -8.49
CA LYS A 3 1.33 28.60 -8.14
C LYS A 3 1.83 27.37 -7.35
N ALA A 4 1.02 26.83 -6.44
CA ALA A 4 1.36 25.62 -5.68
C ALA A 4 1.34 24.38 -6.58
N LEU A 5 0.42 24.33 -7.54
CA LEU A 5 0.34 23.25 -8.51
C LEU A 5 1.57 23.23 -9.43
N TYR A 6 1.99 24.41 -9.92
CA TYR A 6 3.22 24.54 -10.69
C TYR A 6 4.44 24.14 -9.86
N PHE A 7 4.52 24.55 -8.60
CA PHE A 7 5.60 24.14 -7.71
C PHE A 7 5.64 22.61 -7.51
N GLN A 8 4.49 21.97 -7.28
CA GLN A 8 4.39 20.52 -7.14
C GLN A 8 4.84 19.79 -8.41
N PHE A 9 4.41 20.23 -9.59
CA PHE A 9 4.78 19.57 -10.86
C PHE A 9 6.19 19.91 -11.36
N THR A 10 6.82 20.96 -10.84
CA THR A 10 8.21 21.29 -11.17
C THR A 10 9.16 20.68 -10.15
N ALA A 11 9.07 21.09 -8.88
CA ALA A 11 9.94 20.61 -7.83
C ALA A 11 9.66 19.16 -7.43
N GLY A 12 8.39 18.73 -7.42
CA GLY A 12 8.01 17.38 -7.01
C GLY A 12 8.37 16.28 -8.00
N VAL A 13 8.65 16.62 -9.27
CA VAL A 13 9.08 15.64 -10.28
C VAL A 13 10.60 15.42 -10.25
N LEU A 14 11.38 16.39 -9.72
CA LEU A 14 12.84 16.28 -9.62
C LEU A 14 13.28 15.00 -8.88
N PRO A 15 12.74 14.63 -7.71
CA PRO A 15 13.12 13.38 -7.05
C PRO A 15 12.89 12.15 -7.92
N MET A 16 11.77 12.12 -8.67
CA MET A 16 11.45 11.01 -9.56
C MET A 16 12.51 10.86 -10.66
N TYR A 17 12.81 11.95 -11.37
CA TYR A 17 13.86 11.93 -12.39
C TYR A 17 15.22 11.60 -11.81
N THR A 18 15.59 12.15 -10.66
CA THR A 18 16.88 11.85 -10.03
C THR A 18 17.02 10.37 -9.72
N VAL A 19 15.99 9.73 -9.16
CA VAL A 19 16.02 8.29 -8.84
C VAL A 19 16.05 7.47 -10.12
N THR A 20 15.30 7.85 -11.16
CA THR A 20 15.31 7.15 -12.45
C THR A 20 16.67 7.20 -13.14
N PHE A 21 17.28 8.39 -13.25
CA PHE A 21 18.57 8.54 -13.93
C PHE A 21 19.71 7.89 -13.14
N ILE A 22 19.76 8.09 -11.81
CA ILE A 22 20.77 7.45 -10.96
C ILE A 22 20.60 5.93 -10.98
N GLY A 23 19.35 5.44 -10.92
CA GLY A 23 19.06 4.01 -10.97
C GLY A 23 19.48 3.37 -12.29
N TYR A 24 19.16 4.01 -13.42
CA TYR A 24 19.59 3.53 -14.74
C TYR A 24 21.12 3.55 -14.87
N TRP A 25 21.79 4.60 -14.39
CA TRP A 25 23.25 4.68 -14.39
C TRP A 25 23.90 3.59 -13.54
N ALA A 26 23.34 3.31 -12.36
CA ALA A 26 23.91 2.35 -11.41
C ALA A 26 23.67 0.89 -11.80
N TYR A 27 22.51 0.57 -12.39
CA TYR A 27 22.08 -0.81 -12.60
C TYR A 27 21.76 -1.18 -14.06
N GLY A 28 21.75 -0.21 -14.98
CA GLY A 28 21.47 -0.44 -16.40
C GLY A 28 20.06 -0.96 -16.68
N HIS A 29 19.93 -1.84 -17.68
CA HIS A 29 18.66 -2.44 -18.07
C HIS A 29 18.25 -3.66 -17.20
N SER A 30 19.21 -4.28 -16.50
CA SER A 30 19.04 -5.57 -15.83
C SER A 30 18.56 -5.46 -14.38
N THR A 31 17.59 -4.58 -14.10
CA THR A 31 17.01 -4.39 -12.77
C THR A 31 15.70 -5.14 -12.57
N SER A 32 15.49 -5.66 -11.36
CA SER A 32 14.19 -6.16 -10.95
C SER A 32 13.19 -5.01 -10.77
N THR A 33 11.89 -5.29 -10.93
CA THR A 33 10.81 -4.30 -10.72
C THR A 33 10.76 -3.75 -9.29
N TYR A 34 11.26 -4.51 -8.32
CA TYR A 34 11.38 -4.07 -6.93
C TYR A 34 12.86 -3.84 -6.57
N LEU A 35 13.30 -2.58 -6.67
CA LEU A 35 14.71 -2.19 -6.58
C LEU A 35 15.41 -2.67 -5.30
N LEU A 36 14.69 -2.76 -4.18
CA LEU A 36 15.24 -3.20 -2.89
C LEU A 36 15.80 -4.64 -2.92
N ASN A 37 15.36 -5.47 -3.86
CA ASN A 37 15.88 -6.82 -4.04
C ASN A 37 17.29 -6.83 -4.65
N SER A 38 17.63 -5.79 -5.41
CA SER A 38 18.90 -5.66 -6.12
C SER A 38 19.95 -4.82 -5.36
N VAL A 39 19.58 -4.22 -4.23
CA VAL A 39 20.47 -3.39 -3.41
C VAL A 39 21.23 -4.25 -2.39
N THR A 40 22.55 -4.08 -2.28
CA THR A 40 23.36 -4.67 -1.20
C THR A 40 23.57 -3.62 -0.11
N GLY A 41 23.22 -3.95 1.15
CA GLY A 41 23.33 -2.98 2.25
C GLY A 41 22.77 -3.49 3.59
N PRO A 42 22.84 -2.67 4.65
CA PRO A 42 22.39 -3.06 5.98
C PRO A 42 20.91 -3.43 6.02
N LEU A 43 20.56 -4.50 6.73
CA LEU A 43 19.20 -5.03 6.82
C LEU A 43 18.19 -3.98 7.32
N TRP A 44 18.59 -3.15 8.28
CA TRP A 44 17.72 -2.12 8.86
C TRP A 44 17.29 -1.06 7.83
N VAL A 45 18.14 -0.73 6.86
CA VAL A 45 17.81 0.24 5.79
C VAL A 45 16.74 -0.33 4.87
N LYS A 46 16.89 -1.61 4.47
CA LYS A 46 15.88 -2.31 3.67
C LYS A 46 14.56 -2.45 4.42
N ALA A 47 14.61 -2.80 5.71
CA ALA A 47 13.43 -2.90 6.55
C ALA A 47 12.71 -1.54 6.66
N LEU A 48 13.45 -0.46 6.93
CA LEU A 48 12.91 0.89 7.03
C LEU A 48 12.27 1.36 5.72
N ALA A 49 12.92 1.11 4.59
CA ALA A 49 12.37 1.45 3.28
C ALA A 49 11.09 0.65 2.95
N ASN A 50 11.03 -0.65 3.28
CA ASN A 50 9.81 -1.44 3.16
C ASN A 50 8.68 -0.91 4.05
N ILE A 51 8.96 -0.60 5.32
CA ILE A 51 7.98 -0.04 6.27
C ILE A 51 7.48 1.32 5.77
N SER A 52 8.38 2.18 5.29
CA SER A 52 8.03 3.49 4.75
C SER A 52 7.13 3.37 3.51
N ALA A 53 7.46 2.46 2.58
CA ALA A 53 6.63 2.18 1.42
C ALA A 53 5.24 1.66 1.83
N PHE A 54 5.18 0.78 2.83
CA PHE A 54 3.91 0.29 3.37
C PHE A 54 3.07 1.42 3.99
N LEU A 55 3.64 2.23 4.87
CA LEU A 55 2.94 3.36 5.50
C LEU A 55 2.46 4.38 4.46
N GLN A 56 3.30 4.70 3.46
CA GLN A 56 2.94 5.55 2.34
C GLN A 56 1.77 4.97 1.54
N SER A 57 1.72 3.64 1.35
CA SER A 57 0.61 3.00 0.66
C SER A 57 -0.72 3.15 1.42
N VAL A 58 -0.70 3.09 2.75
CA VAL A 58 -1.90 3.28 3.60
C VAL A 58 -2.42 4.72 3.50
N ILE A 59 -1.53 5.71 3.59
CA ILE A 59 -1.89 7.14 3.47
C ILE A 59 -2.44 7.43 2.08
N SER A 60 -1.76 6.93 1.04
CA SER A 60 -2.20 7.06 -0.35
C SER A 60 -3.58 6.43 -0.56
N LEU A 61 -3.80 5.21 -0.04
CA LEU A 61 -5.08 4.53 -0.12
C LEU A 61 -6.21 5.37 0.47
N HIS A 62 -5.98 6.01 1.61
CA HIS A 62 -6.96 6.85 2.28
C HIS A 62 -7.30 8.11 1.47
N ILE A 63 -6.28 8.82 0.97
CA ILE A 63 -6.47 10.04 0.17
C ILE A 63 -7.25 9.73 -1.11
N PHE A 64 -6.88 8.67 -1.83
CA PHE A 64 -7.55 8.30 -3.08
C PHE A 64 -8.95 7.68 -2.87
N ALA A 65 -9.18 7.03 -1.73
CA ALA A 65 -10.49 6.46 -1.45
C ALA A 65 -11.53 7.50 -0.99
N SER A 66 -11.10 8.64 -0.44
CA SER A 66 -12.01 9.66 0.12
C SER A 66 -13.04 10.20 -0.88
N PRO A 67 -12.68 10.65 -2.10
CA PRO A 67 -13.67 11.09 -3.10
C PRO A 67 -14.62 9.98 -3.53
N THR A 68 -14.14 8.73 -3.55
CA THR A 68 -14.97 7.57 -3.91
C THR A 68 -16.01 7.30 -2.84
N TYR A 69 -15.63 7.38 -1.56
CA TYR A 69 -16.56 7.24 -0.44
C TYR A 69 -17.60 8.36 -0.43
N GLU A 70 -17.18 9.60 -0.67
CA GLU A 70 -18.10 10.75 -0.75
C GLU A 70 -19.11 10.59 -1.89
N PHE A 71 -18.67 10.16 -3.08
CA PHE A 71 -19.57 9.83 -4.19
C PHE A 71 -20.53 8.69 -3.87
N MET A 72 -20.07 7.61 -3.23
CA MET A 72 -20.93 6.49 -2.88
C MET A 72 -21.96 6.87 -1.81
N ASP A 73 -21.54 7.60 -0.78
CA ASP A 73 -22.44 8.02 0.29
C ASP A 73 -23.54 8.96 -0.25
N THR A 74 -23.20 9.86 -1.17
CA THR A 74 -24.17 10.76 -1.82
C THR A 74 -25.10 10.01 -2.77
N LYS A 75 -24.57 9.15 -3.65
CA LYS A 75 -25.38 8.41 -4.64
C LYS A 75 -26.31 7.38 -4.01
N TYR A 76 -25.86 6.70 -2.96
CA TYR A 76 -26.63 5.64 -2.29
C TYR A 76 -27.31 6.11 -0.99
N GLY A 77 -27.23 7.40 -0.67
CA GLY A 77 -27.90 8.01 0.48
C GLY A 77 -27.48 7.43 1.84
N ILE A 78 -26.22 7.01 1.97
CA ILE A 78 -25.71 6.38 3.19
C ILE A 78 -25.54 7.45 4.27
N LYS A 79 -26.26 7.27 5.38
CA LYS A 79 -26.22 8.16 6.54
C LYS A 79 -25.68 7.41 7.76
N GLY A 80 -25.08 8.16 8.70
CA GLY A 80 -24.54 7.62 9.96
C GLY A 80 -23.01 7.68 10.03
N GLY A 81 -22.47 7.11 11.11
CA GLY A 81 -21.04 7.19 11.40
C GLY A 81 -20.15 6.42 10.40
N PRO A 82 -18.90 6.85 10.19
CA PRO A 82 -17.98 6.21 9.25
C PRO A 82 -17.53 4.81 9.67
N LEU A 83 -17.59 4.51 10.97
CA LEU A 83 -17.20 3.22 11.56
C LEU A 83 -18.39 2.27 11.79
N VAL A 84 -19.61 2.65 11.37
CA VAL A 84 -20.76 1.74 11.44
C VAL A 84 -20.49 0.55 10.52
N LEU A 85 -20.47 -0.67 11.08
CA LEU A 85 -20.05 -1.89 10.37
C LEU A 85 -20.74 -2.06 9.01
N LYS A 86 -22.05 -1.78 8.92
CA LYS A 86 -22.81 -1.80 7.66
C LYS A 86 -22.26 -0.84 6.60
N ASN A 87 -21.93 0.39 7.01
CA ASN A 87 -21.40 1.43 6.12
C ASN A 87 -19.96 1.09 5.71
N LEU A 88 -19.16 0.58 6.66
CA LEU A 88 -17.80 0.12 6.41
C LEU A 88 -17.78 -1.05 5.41
N LEU A 89 -18.63 -2.06 5.63
CA LEU A 89 -18.77 -3.21 4.74
C LEU A 89 -19.25 -2.81 3.35
N PHE A 90 -20.24 -1.92 3.25
CA PHE A 90 -20.70 -1.41 1.96
C PHE A 90 -19.55 -0.72 1.20
N ARG A 91 -18.80 0.16 1.87
CA ARG A 91 -17.69 0.90 1.25
C ARG A 91 -16.53 0.01 0.81
N THR A 92 -16.20 -1.04 1.58
CA THR A 92 -15.14 -2.00 1.21
C THR A 92 -15.59 -2.92 0.08
N VAL A 93 -16.81 -3.47 0.15
CA VAL A 93 -17.37 -4.37 -0.85
C VAL A 93 -17.65 -3.64 -2.17
N ALA A 94 -18.27 -2.46 -2.14
CA ALA A 94 -18.53 -1.67 -3.34
C ALA A 94 -17.24 -1.26 -4.05
N ARG A 95 -16.17 -0.94 -3.29
CA ARG A 95 -14.86 -0.63 -3.85
C ARG A 95 -14.19 -1.86 -4.46
N ALA A 96 -14.19 -3.00 -3.77
CA ALA A 96 -13.62 -4.24 -4.29
C ALA A 96 -14.35 -4.66 -5.58
N ASN A 97 -15.68 -4.56 -5.59
CA ASN A 97 -16.49 -4.84 -6.77
C ASN A 97 -16.27 -3.82 -7.90
N HIS A 98 -16.11 -2.54 -7.62
CA HIS A 98 -15.79 -1.54 -8.65
C HIS A 98 -14.40 -1.79 -9.24
N MET A 99 -13.38 -2.07 -8.43
CA MET A 99 -12.05 -2.43 -8.92
C MET A 99 -12.08 -3.73 -9.73
N TYR A 100 -12.87 -4.70 -9.29
CA TYR A 100 -13.09 -5.96 -9.99
C TYR A 100 -13.79 -5.74 -11.33
N VAL A 101 -14.87 -4.96 -11.36
CA VAL A 101 -15.62 -4.61 -12.57
C VAL A 101 -14.78 -3.76 -13.52
N VAL A 102 -13.96 -2.82 -13.03
CA VAL A 102 -13.00 -2.08 -13.87
C VAL A 102 -11.90 -3.00 -14.40
N ALA A 103 -11.43 -3.97 -13.62
CA ALA A 103 -10.50 -5.00 -14.08
C ALA A 103 -11.16 -6.00 -15.07
N MET A 104 -12.49 -6.13 -15.03
CA MET A 104 -13.28 -7.02 -15.88
C MET A 104 -13.94 -6.37 -17.09
N ASN A 105 -14.10 -5.03 -17.12
CA ASN A 105 -14.62 -4.26 -18.26
C ASN A 105 -13.56 -4.09 -19.37
N ASP A 106 -12.92 -5.20 -19.70
CA ASP A 106 -12.08 -5.46 -20.88
C ASP A 106 -10.71 -4.78 -20.97
N LYS A 107 -9.67 -5.57 -20.65
CA LYS A 107 -8.42 -5.80 -21.44
C LYS A 107 -7.34 -6.66 -20.75
N LEU A 108 -7.61 -7.35 -19.63
CA LEU A 108 -6.57 -8.19 -19.01
C LEU A 108 -6.56 -9.61 -19.57
N SER A 109 -5.42 -10.01 -20.13
CA SER A 109 -5.18 -11.35 -20.67
C SER A 109 -5.40 -12.42 -19.57
N PRO A 110 -5.77 -13.67 -19.93
CA PRO A 110 -5.96 -14.76 -18.98
C PRO A 110 -4.75 -14.96 -18.04
N VAL A 111 -3.54 -14.73 -18.57
CA VAL A 111 -2.28 -14.82 -17.83
C VAL A 111 -2.19 -13.72 -16.78
N GLN A 112 -2.64 -12.51 -17.09
CA GLN A 112 -2.64 -11.40 -16.14
C GLN A 112 -3.69 -11.61 -15.04
N LYS A 113 -4.88 -12.15 -15.37
CA LYS A 113 -5.88 -12.53 -14.37
C LYS A 113 -5.36 -13.60 -13.41
N LEU A 114 -4.71 -14.62 -13.94
CA LEU A 114 -4.08 -15.67 -13.13
C LEU A 114 -2.95 -15.10 -12.25
N TRP A 115 -2.12 -14.22 -12.81
CA TRP A 115 -1.03 -13.55 -12.10
C TRP A 115 -1.55 -12.67 -10.94
N HIS A 116 -2.67 -11.97 -11.14
CA HIS A 116 -3.30 -11.20 -10.07
C HIS A 116 -3.84 -12.09 -8.96
N TRP A 117 -4.52 -13.19 -9.28
CA TRP A 117 -5.00 -14.15 -8.29
C TRP A 117 -3.86 -14.84 -7.53
N LEU A 118 -2.76 -15.19 -8.21
CA LEU A 118 -1.56 -15.73 -7.58
C LEU A 118 -0.96 -14.74 -6.57
N ASN A 119 -0.85 -13.47 -6.95
CA ASN A 119 -0.36 -12.42 -6.06
C ASN A 119 -1.29 -12.22 -4.85
N VAL A 120 -2.61 -12.20 -5.05
CA VAL A 120 -3.58 -12.07 -3.94
C VAL A 120 -3.41 -13.21 -2.94
N CYS A 121 -3.30 -14.46 -3.41
CA CYS A 121 -3.07 -15.60 -2.54
C CYS A 121 -1.70 -15.54 -1.85
N PHE A 122 -0.63 -15.22 -2.59
CA PHE A 122 0.73 -15.13 -2.06
C PHE A 122 0.88 -14.04 -1.00
N PHE A 123 0.42 -12.82 -1.28
CA PHE A 123 0.46 -11.72 -0.32
C PHE A 123 -0.50 -11.93 0.84
N GLY A 124 -1.63 -12.62 0.64
CA GLY A 124 -2.51 -13.06 1.73
C GLY A 124 -1.80 -13.99 2.70
N LEU A 125 -1.09 -15.01 2.18
CA LEU A 125 -0.29 -15.93 3.00
C LEU A 125 0.87 -15.22 3.71
N MET A 126 1.58 -14.32 3.02
CA MET A 126 2.64 -13.51 3.66
C MET A 126 2.11 -12.61 4.77
N SER A 127 0.96 -11.98 4.58
CA SER A 127 0.31 -11.14 5.60
C SER A 127 -0.06 -11.97 6.84
N LEU A 128 -0.60 -13.18 6.63
CA LEU A 128 -0.95 -14.10 7.70
C LEU A 128 0.30 -14.57 8.46
N ALA A 129 1.37 -14.91 7.75
CA ALA A 129 2.66 -15.29 8.35
C ALA A 129 3.29 -14.12 9.13
N ALA A 130 3.21 -12.89 8.60
CA ALA A 130 3.69 -11.69 9.29
C ALA A 130 2.87 -11.40 10.56
N ALA A 131 1.56 -11.58 10.52
CA ALA A 131 0.71 -11.46 11.71
C ALA A 131 1.07 -12.49 12.78
N ILE A 132 1.28 -13.76 12.38
CA ILE A 132 1.72 -14.82 13.31
C ILE A 132 3.10 -14.50 13.89
N ALA A 133 4.04 -14.03 13.06
CA ALA A 133 5.37 -13.64 13.51
C ALA A 133 5.33 -12.44 14.47
N ALA A 134 4.50 -11.44 14.19
CA ALA A 134 4.31 -10.28 15.06
C ALA A 134 3.71 -10.68 16.42
N VAL A 135 2.67 -11.54 16.42
CA VAL A 135 2.08 -12.08 17.66
C VAL A 135 3.10 -12.90 18.44
N ARG A 136 3.89 -13.75 17.77
CA ARG A 136 4.97 -14.51 18.41
C ARG A 136 6.03 -13.60 19.00
N LEU A 137 6.43 -12.55 18.28
CA LEU A 137 7.42 -11.58 18.73
C LEU A 137 6.92 -10.85 19.97
N ILE A 138 5.68 -10.33 19.95
CA ILE A 138 5.04 -9.68 21.10
C ILE A 138 4.96 -10.64 22.30
N ALA A 139 4.62 -11.91 22.08
CA ALA A 139 4.54 -12.91 23.16
C ALA A 139 5.90 -13.32 23.74
N VAL A 140 6.98 -13.21 22.96
CA VAL A 140 8.35 -13.44 23.44
C VAL A 140 8.86 -12.21 24.17
N ASP A 141 8.63 -11.02 23.62
CA ASP A 141 9.08 -9.75 24.21
C ASP A 141 8.29 -9.37 25.47
N SER A 142 7.01 -9.73 25.57
CA SER A 142 6.19 -9.48 26.76
C SER A 142 6.70 -10.20 28.02
N LYS A 143 7.62 -11.17 27.88
CA LYS A 143 8.31 -11.79 29.00
C LYS A 143 9.49 -10.97 29.53
N ASN A 144 10.02 -10.06 28.71
CA ASN A 144 11.17 -9.21 29.03
C ASN A 144 10.76 -7.77 29.37
N PHE A 145 9.52 -7.37 29.07
CA PHE A 145 9.00 -6.03 29.30
C PHE A 145 7.80 -6.06 30.26
N HIS A 146 7.92 -5.33 31.36
CA HIS A 146 6.80 -5.01 32.23
C HIS A 146 5.91 -3.94 31.53
N VAL A 147 4.58 -4.11 31.58
CA VAL A 147 3.58 -3.21 30.94
C VAL A 147 3.69 -1.76 31.46
N PHE A 148 4.30 -1.60 32.63
CA PHE A 148 4.77 -0.34 33.16
C PHE A 148 6.28 -0.45 33.30
N ALA A 149 7.04 0.57 32.87
CA ALA A 149 8.44 0.70 33.29
C ALA A 149 8.44 0.69 34.83
N ASP A 150 9.23 -0.22 35.42
CA ASP A 150 9.26 -0.47 36.86
C ASP A 150 9.28 0.83 37.67
N VAL A 151 8.38 0.88 38.65
CA VAL A 151 8.70 1.39 40.00
C VAL A 151 9.49 0.30 40.71
#